data_AF-A0A817R1P0-F1
#
_entry.id   AF-A0A817R1P0-F1
#
_cell.length_a   1.000
_cell.length_b   1.000
_cell.length_c   1.000
_cell.angle_alpha   90.00
_cell.angle_beta   90.00
_cell.angle_gamma   90.00
#
_symmetry.space_group_name_H-M   'P 1'
#
loop_
_entity.id
_entity.type
_entity.pdbx_description
1 polymer ?
#
loop_
_entity_poly.entity_id
_entity_poly.type
_entity_poly.pdbx_seq_one_letter_code
_entity_poly.pdbx_strand_id
1 'polypeptide(L)'
;MAMSNVERIKKYREKIKKDKVKYEAVKAKDRIRYNSKKQKLTRASLAEFRTENKLRQQKYREHKKKRLVNKPPPSSVRSRQSFDDISYQLPGKKDTIVNTDDDGSRVTYQKRILFNNLRETYKLFKEENDNVYVSRSSFAELRPTFVIPKAALTHRNCLCLYHENICLLLKALDKYVAGKCCASLQTFTNRLVYSTNNEECMFSSCSLCEDFFTEKIQENVSDDNAKIAWSQWINENIHAEKKEFSGNVDEAGLLLQSKVEYFCFMCTLDENSRSILKN
;
A
#
# COMPACT_ATOMS: atom_id res chain seq x y z
N MET A 1 -7.51 1.18 -21.10
CA MET A 1 -6.27 0.50 -20.65
C MET A 1 -5.05 1.34 -21.05
N ALA A 2 -4.17 1.67 -20.11
CA ALA A 2 -2.96 2.43 -20.41
C ALA A 2 -1.95 1.56 -21.19
N MET A 3 -1.57 1.98 -22.39
CA MET A 3 -0.62 1.23 -23.23
C MET A 3 0.74 1.12 -22.54
N SER A 4 1.33 -0.08 -22.61
CA SER A 4 2.67 -0.34 -22.13
C SER A 4 3.69 0.53 -22.89
N ASN A 5 4.87 0.77 -22.31
CA ASN A 5 5.89 1.61 -22.95
C ASN A 5 6.37 0.99 -24.28
N VAL A 6 6.37 -0.35 -24.36
CA VAL A 6 6.72 -1.11 -25.57
C VAL A 6 5.67 -0.90 -26.67
N GLU A 7 4.38 -0.96 -26.32
CA GLU A 7 3.28 -0.68 -27.25
C GLU A 7 3.32 0.77 -27.76
N ARG A 8 3.59 1.73 -26.88
CA ARG A 8 3.75 3.15 -27.25
C ARG A 8 4.87 3.34 -28.26
N ILE A 9 6.03 2.72 -28.04
CA ILE A 9 7.17 2.79 -28.96
C ILE A 9 6.85 2.14 -30.30
N LYS A 10 6.16 0.99 -30.29
CA LYS A 10 5.76 0.27 -31.52
C LYS A 10 4.80 1.13 -32.36
N LYS A 11 3.76 1.68 -31.74
CA LYS A 11 2.77 2.56 -32.38
C LYS A 11 3.40 3.84 -32.93
N TYR A 12 4.36 4.42 -32.20
CA TYR A 12 5.14 5.57 -32.67
C TYR A 12 5.97 5.24 -33.93
N ARG A 13 6.64 4.08 -33.95
CA ARG A 13 7.42 3.62 -35.12
C ARG A 13 6.52 3.36 -36.33
N GLU A 14 5.36 2.75 -36.14
CA GLU A 14 4.37 2.53 -37.19
C GLU A 14 3.82 3.86 -37.73
N LYS A 15 3.56 4.84 -36.85
CA LYS A 15 3.11 6.19 -37.25
C LYS A 15 4.16 6.92 -38.08
N ILE A 16 5.44 6.82 -37.72
CA ILE A 16 6.53 7.44 -38.49
C ILE A 16 6.71 6.75 -39.85
N LYS A 17 6.59 5.43 -39.94
CA LYS A 17 6.73 4.69 -41.21
C LYS A 17 5.68 5.09 -42.26
N LYS A 18 4.52 5.62 -41.86
CA LYS A 18 3.49 6.14 -42.78
C LYS A 18 3.90 7.44 -43.47
N ASP A 19 4.79 8.22 -42.86
CA ASP A 19 5.32 9.47 -43.41
C ASP A 19 6.77 9.25 -43.86
N LYS A 20 6.94 9.05 -45.18
CA LYS A 20 8.23 8.71 -45.79
C LYS A 20 9.31 9.76 -45.54
N VAL A 21 8.94 11.05 -45.56
CA VAL A 21 9.88 12.16 -45.34
C VAL A 21 10.36 12.16 -43.90
N LYS A 22 9.42 12.01 -42.95
CA LYS A 22 9.73 11.97 -41.52
C LYS A 22 10.52 10.72 -41.13
N TYR A 23 10.21 9.57 -41.75
CA TYR A 23 10.95 8.33 -41.54
C TYR A 23 12.41 8.43 -41.97
N GLU A 24 12.68 8.95 -43.17
CA GLU A 24 14.06 9.13 -43.65
C GLU A 24 14.82 10.19 -42.84
N ALA A 25 14.16 11.27 -42.42
CA ALA A 25 14.77 12.27 -41.53
C ALA A 25 15.17 11.68 -40.16
N VAL A 26 14.33 10.84 -39.56
CA VAL A 26 14.65 10.14 -38.30
C VAL A 26 15.80 9.15 -38.51
N LYS A 27 15.77 8.38 -39.59
CA LYS A 27 16.83 7.41 -39.94
C LYS A 27 18.17 8.09 -40.23
N ALA A 28 18.16 9.28 -40.83
CA ALA A 28 19.35 10.10 -41.03
C ALA A 28 19.92 10.62 -39.69
N LYS A 29 19.07 11.13 -38.80
CA LYS A 29 19.48 11.55 -37.45
C LYS A 29 20.07 10.42 -36.62
N ASP A 30 19.48 9.22 -36.70
CA ASP A 30 20.00 8.04 -36.01
C ASP A 30 21.35 7.59 -36.59
N ARG A 31 21.53 7.66 -37.91
CA ARG A 31 22.83 7.40 -38.57
C ARG A 31 23.90 8.41 -38.14
N ILE A 32 23.57 9.70 -38.07
CA ILE A 32 24.47 10.74 -37.56
C ILE A 32 24.85 10.45 -36.10
N ARG A 33 23.88 10.13 -35.25
CA ARG A 33 24.12 9.79 -33.82
C ARG A 33 24.95 8.51 -33.66
N TYR A 34 24.74 7.50 -34.50
CA TYR A 34 25.52 6.26 -34.48
C TYR A 34 26.97 6.52 -34.93
N ASN A 35 27.15 7.29 -36.01
CA ASN A 35 28.47 7.64 -36.52
C ASN A 35 29.23 8.60 -35.57
N SER A 36 28.54 9.53 -34.91
CA SER A 36 29.14 10.41 -33.89
C SER A 36 29.58 9.62 -32.65
N LYS A 37 28.86 8.54 -32.30
CA LYS A 37 29.30 7.59 -31.25
C LYS A 37 30.46 6.71 -31.70
N LYS A 38 30.62 6.48 -33.01
CA LYS A 38 31.64 5.59 -33.59
C LYS A 38 32.93 6.34 -33.98
N GLN A 39 32.90 7.67 -34.05
CA GLN A 39 34.10 8.50 -34.25
C GLN A 39 35.08 8.23 -33.09
N LYS A 40 36.21 7.60 -33.41
CA LYS A 40 37.28 7.34 -32.44
C LYS A 40 37.89 8.70 -32.04
N LEU A 41 37.84 9.02 -30.75
CA LEU A 41 38.50 10.21 -30.21
C LEU A 41 40.01 10.12 -30.49
N THR A 42 40.55 11.12 -31.15
CA THR A 42 42.01 11.36 -31.26
C THR A 42 42.59 11.55 -29.84
N ARG A 43 43.90 11.34 -29.63
CA ARG A 43 44.50 11.45 -28.28
C ARG A 43 44.23 12.81 -27.60
N ALA A 44 44.23 13.91 -28.34
CA ALA A 44 43.90 15.25 -27.83
C ALA A 44 42.42 15.35 -27.41
N SER A 45 41.48 14.95 -28.27
CA SER A 45 40.05 14.93 -27.94
C SER A 45 39.68 13.93 -26.84
N LEU A 46 40.46 12.85 -26.66
CA LEU A 46 40.30 11.91 -25.54
C LEU A 46 40.69 12.55 -24.20
N ALA A 47 41.74 13.38 -24.17
CA ALA A 47 42.16 14.11 -22.97
C ALA A 47 41.11 15.17 -22.58
N GLU A 48 40.59 15.91 -23.56
CA GLU A 48 39.50 16.87 -23.37
C GLU A 48 38.24 16.17 -22.84
N PHE A 49 37.82 15.06 -23.46
CA PHE A 49 36.66 14.26 -23.03
C PHE A 49 36.80 13.73 -21.59
N ARG A 50 38.01 13.31 -21.18
CA ARG A 50 38.28 12.89 -19.79
C ARG A 50 38.16 14.06 -18.82
N THR A 51 38.63 15.24 -19.21
CA THR A 51 38.60 16.46 -18.39
C THR A 51 37.18 16.96 -18.20
N GLU A 52 36.39 17.02 -19.27
CA GLU A 52 34.96 17.36 -19.22
C GLU A 52 34.16 16.38 -18.34
N ASN A 53 34.41 15.08 -18.44
CA ASN A 53 33.74 14.10 -17.59
C ASN A 53 34.10 14.26 -16.12
N LYS A 54 35.36 14.57 -15.79
CA LYS A 54 35.78 14.90 -14.42
C LYS A 54 35.03 16.13 -13.89
N LEU A 55 34.97 17.21 -14.69
CA LEU A 55 34.23 18.43 -14.36
C LEU A 55 32.73 18.15 -14.16
N ARG A 56 32.13 17.33 -15.02
CA ARG A 56 30.72 16.95 -14.92
C ARG A 56 30.43 16.13 -13.67
N GLN A 57 31.32 15.19 -13.33
CA GLN A 57 31.22 14.44 -12.07
C GLN A 57 31.41 15.34 -10.85
N GLN A 58 32.31 16.31 -10.90
CA GLN A 58 32.52 17.28 -9.84
C GLN A 58 31.27 18.14 -9.60
N LYS A 59 30.71 18.72 -10.66
CA LYS A 59 29.44 19.48 -10.58
C LYS A 59 28.30 18.63 -10.01
N TYR A 60 28.19 17.37 -10.41
CA TYR A 60 27.21 16.45 -9.84
C TYR A 60 27.41 16.23 -8.33
N ARG A 61 28.66 16.02 -7.89
CA ARG A 61 28.99 15.87 -6.46
C ARG A 61 28.68 17.15 -5.67
N GLU A 62 29.01 18.31 -6.20
CA GLU A 62 28.72 19.61 -5.58
C GLU A 62 27.21 19.86 -5.47
N HIS A 63 26.45 19.59 -6.52
CA HIS A 63 25.00 19.74 -6.50
C HIS A 63 24.33 18.74 -5.55
N LYS A 64 24.88 17.53 -5.43
CA LYS A 64 24.46 16.54 -4.41
C LYS A 64 24.77 17.04 -2.99
N LYS A 65 25.94 17.62 -2.76
CA LYS A 65 26.33 18.19 -1.47
C LYS A 65 25.45 19.38 -1.08
N LYS A 66 25.16 20.31 -2.00
CA LYS A 66 24.22 21.43 -1.77
C LYS A 66 22.80 20.97 -1.42
N ARG A 67 22.31 19.89 -2.06
CA ARG A 67 21.00 19.29 -1.72
C ARG A 67 20.96 18.69 -0.31
N LEU A 68 22.08 18.17 0.18
CA LEU A 68 22.19 17.63 1.55
C LEU A 68 22.22 18.74 2.60
N VAL A 69 22.86 19.87 2.29
CA VAL A 69 22.97 21.03 3.20
C VAL A 69 21.65 21.81 3.30
N ASN A 70 20.88 21.92 2.22
CA ASN A 70 19.59 22.63 2.21
C ASN A 70 18.40 21.74 2.61
N LYS A 71 18.64 20.57 3.21
CA LYS A 71 17.54 19.72 3.70
C LYS A 71 16.94 20.42 4.93
N PRO A 72 15.61 20.67 4.97
CA PRO A 72 14.99 21.26 6.15
C PRO A 72 15.34 20.42 7.38
N PRO A 73 15.56 21.07 8.54
CA PRO A 73 16.02 20.37 9.74
C PRO A 73 15.05 19.23 10.05
N PRO A 74 15.58 18.01 10.31
CA PRO A 74 14.77 16.82 10.51
C PRO A 74 13.78 17.00 11.66
N SER A 75 14.04 17.89 12.61
CA SER A 75 13.14 18.23 13.70
C SER A 75 11.74 18.63 13.20
N SER A 76 11.59 19.56 12.25
CA SER A 76 10.25 20.02 11.81
C SER A 76 9.37 18.98 11.11
N VAL A 77 9.97 17.94 10.53
CA VAL A 77 9.25 16.84 9.84
C VAL A 77 9.19 15.57 10.70
N ARG A 78 10.15 15.36 11.60
CA ARG A 78 10.11 14.30 12.62
C ARG A 78 9.24 14.67 13.83
N SER A 79 9.06 15.97 14.12
CA SER A 79 8.37 16.47 15.33
C SER A 79 6.87 16.69 15.15
N ARG A 80 6.29 16.39 13.99
CA ARG A 80 4.84 16.37 13.92
C ARG A 80 4.36 15.01 14.40
N GLN A 81 3.68 15.06 15.54
CA GLN A 81 2.77 14.08 16.12
C GLN A 81 2.78 12.73 15.40
N SER A 82 3.38 11.77 16.10
CA SER A 82 2.91 10.40 16.15
C SER A 82 2.51 9.87 14.78
N PHE A 83 3.49 9.33 14.03
CA PHE A 83 3.14 8.35 13.00
C PHE A 83 2.13 7.31 13.54
N ASP A 84 2.02 7.15 14.85
CA ASP A 84 0.95 6.43 15.53
C ASP A 84 -0.47 6.73 15.03
N ASP A 85 -0.80 7.96 14.64
CA ASP A 85 -2.15 8.30 14.17
C ASP A 85 -2.39 7.87 12.71
N ILE A 86 -1.31 7.80 11.92
CA ILE A 86 -1.35 7.48 10.48
C ILE A 86 -0.72 6.13 10.15
N SER A 87 -0.39 5.32 11.15
CA SER A 87 0.22 4.01 11.00
C SER A 87 -0.09 3.08 12.18
N TYR A 88 -0.22 1.79 11.91
CA TYR A 88 -0.37 0.78 12.97
C TYR A 88 0.94 0.01 13.18
N GLN A 89 1.18 -0.41 14.43
CA GLN A 89 2.35 -1.16 14.82
C GLN A 89 2.18 -2.64 14.48
N LEU A 90 3.22 -3.28 13.93
CA LEU A 90 3.21 -4.72 13.71
C LEU A 90 3.41 -5.44 15.05
N PRO A 91 2.71 -6.55 15.33
CA PRO A 91 2.80 -7.24 16.63
C PRO A 91 3.98 -8.21 16.74
N GLY A 92 4.67 -8.53 15.64
CA GLY A 92 5.67 -9.61 15.61
C GLY A 92 7.00 -9.25 16.29
N LYS A 93 7.56 -10.15 17.10
CA LYS A 93 8.91 -9.97 17.71
C LYS A 93 10.03 -9.80 16.66
N LYS A 94 9.85 -10.38 15.47
CA LYS A 94 10.76 -10.25 14.31
C LYS A 94 10.57 -8.92 13.55
N ASP A 95 9.54 -8.15 13.88
CA ASP A 95 9.21 -6.89 13.24
C ASP A 95 9.82 -5.69 13.97
N THR A 96 11.07 -5.84 14.40
CA THR A 96 11.87 -4.78 15.01
C THR A 96 12.92 -4.26 14.02
N ILE A 97 13.26 -2.98 14.15
CA ILE A 97 14.33 -2.30 13.40
C ILE A 97 15.18 -1.53 14.39
N VAL A 98 16.50 -1.73 14.32
CA VAL A 98 17.46 -0.95 15.11
C VAL A 98 17.84 0.28 14.30
N ASN A 99 17.54 1.46 14.82
CA ASN A 99 17.97 2.74 14.27
C ASN A 99 19.01 3.38 15.18
N THR A 100 19.87 4.19 14.57
CA THR A 100 20.73 5.11 15.31
C THR A 100 20.06 6.46 15.36
N ASP A 101 19.80 6.96 16.57
CA ASP A 101 19.24 8.29 16.78
C ASP A 101 20.27 9.39 16.54
N ASP A 102 19.80 10.64 16.55
CA ASP A 102 20.63 11.81 16.28
C ASP A 102 21.76 11.97 17.33
N ASP A 103 21.58 11.41 18.53
CA ASP A 103 22.57 11.37 19.62
C ASP A 103 23.58 10.21 19.49
N GLY A 104 23.48 9.40 18.42
CA GLY A 104 24.36 8.25 18.19
C GLY A 104 23.99 6.98 18.97
N SER A 105 22.96 7.06 19.83
CA SER A 105 22.42 5.89 20.55
C SER A 105 21.69 4.95 19.59
N ARG A 106 21.76 3.64 19.85
CA ARG A 106 21.04 2.63 19.06
C ARG A 106 19.72 2.32 19.77
N VAL A 107 18.61 2.71 19.15
CA VAL A 107 17.27 2.46 19.66
C VAL A 107 16.57 1.44 18.78
N THR A 108 15.88 0.50 19.42
CA THR A 108 15.10 -0.53 18.71
C THR A 108 13.65 -0.08 18.63
N TYR A 109 13.14 0.07 17.41
CA TYR A 109 11.77 0.43 17.14
C TYR A 109 10.99 -0.75 16.58
N GLN A 110 9.72 -0.88 16.96
CA GLN A 110 8.81 -1.79 16.29
C GLN A 110 8.42 -1.20 14.92
N LYS A 111 8.37 -2.03 13.88
CA LYS A 111 7.93 -1.64 12.56
C LYS A 111 6.47 -1.19 12.61
N ARG A 112 6.18 -0.10 11.89
CA ARG A 112 4.83 0.43 11.71
C ARG A 112 4.47 0.47 10.24
N ILE A 113 3.20 0.25 9.91
CA ILE A 113 2.70 0.31 8.54
C ILE A 113 1.80 1.53 8.37
N LEU A 114 2.11 2.38 7.39
CA LEU A 114 1.27 3.54 7.04
C LEU A 114 -0.11 3.08 6.54
N PHE A 115 -1.17 3.71 7.03
CA PHE A 115 -2.53 3.50 6.53
C PHE A 115 -2.66 4.00 5.09
N ASN A 116 -2.26 5.26 4.85
CA ASN A 116 -2.35 5.93 3.57
C ASN A 116 -1.10 5.70 2.72
N ASN A 117 -1.22 5.91 1.41
CA ASN A 117 -0.04 5.91 0.56
C ASN A 117 0.77 7.21 0.75
N LEU A 118 2.06 7.16 0.39
CA LEU A 118 2.97 8.28 0.63
C LEU A 118 2.57 9.57 -0.11
N ARG A 119 1.78 9.46 -1.19
CA ARG A 119 1.28 10.61 -1.95
C ARG A 119 0.15 11.30 -1.17
N GLU A 120 -0.78 10.54 -0.61
CA GLU A 120 -1.87 11.05 0.24
C GLU A 120 -1.31 11.66 1.52
N THR A 121 -0.41 10.96 2.21
CA THR A 121 0.24 11.49 3.42
C THR A 121 0.96 12.81 3.12
N TYR A 122 1.62 12.93 1.96
CA TYR A 122 2.24 14.19 1.55
C TYR A 122 1.22 15.30 1.25
N LYS A 123 0.04 14.96 0.70
CA LYS A 123 -1.02 15.92 0.44
C LYS A 123 -1.60 16.47 1.75
N LEU A 124 -1.95 15.58 2.68
CA LEU A 124 -2.40 15.94 4.03
C LEU A 124 -1.34 16.78 4.77
N PHE A 125 -0.08 16.35 4.70
CA PHE A 125 1.02 17.12 5.27
C PHE A 125 1.07 18.55 4.73
N LYS A 126 0.86 18.73 3.41
CA LYS A 126 0.85 20.06 2.79
C LYS A 126 -0.36 20.90 3.20
N GLU A 127 -1.54 20.30 3.28
CA GLU A 127 -2.77 20.96 3.77
C GLU A 127 -2.61 21.44 5.23
N GLU A 128 -1.91 20.69 6.07
CA GLU A 128 -1.60 21.08 7.45
C GLU A 128 -0.36 22.00 7.59
N ASN A 129 0.40 22.17 6.50
CA ASN A 129 1.71 22.85 6.48
C ASN A 129 1.93 23.65 5.19
N ASP A 130 1.04 24.59 4.93
CA ASP A 130 1.17 25.46 3.75
C ASP A 130 2.52 26.19 3.72
N ASN A 131 3.11 26.47 4.89
CA ASN A 131 4.36 27.22 5.04
C ASN A 131 5.64 26.38 4.90
N VAL A 132 5.56 25.04 4.82
CA VAL A 132 6.76 24.18 4.76
C VAL A 132 7.09 23.80 3.33
N TYR A 133 8.19 24.34 2.78
CA TYR A 133 8.65 24.00 1.43
C TYR A 133 9.47 22.70 1.41
N VAL A 134 8.77 21.56 1.30
CA VAL A 134 9.39 20.24 1.08
C VAL A 134 8.83 19.60 -0.17
N SER A 135 9.70 18.99 -0.99
CA SER A 135 9.26 18.22 -2.16
C SER A 135 8.77 16.83 -1.75
N ARG A 136 7.91 16.20 -2.55
CA ARG A 136 7.42 14.83 -2.27
C ARG A 136 8.55 13.81 -2.13
N SER A 137 9.62 13.93 -2.93
CA SER A 137 10.80 13.06 -2.83
C SER A 137 11.57 13.30 -1.53
N SER A 138 11.77 14.57 -1.15
CA SER A 138 12.43 14.91 0.12
C SER A 138 11.61 14.46 1.33
N PHE A 139 10.29 14.58 1.26
CA PHE A 139 9.37 14.08 2.28
C PHE A 139 9.48 12.56 2.44
N ALA A 140 9.50 11.82 1.33
CA ALA A 140 9.68 10.38 1.33
C ALA A 140 11.00 9.92 1.99
N GLU A 141 12.08 10.69 1.81
CA GLU A 141 13.39 10.45 2.42
C GLU A 141 13.48 10.88 3.90
N LEU A 142 12.59 11.76 4.36
CA LEU A 142 12.54 12.22 5.75
C LEU A 142 11.76 11.27 6.66
N ARG A 143 10.94 10.41 6.06
CA ARG A 143 10.18 9.37 6.75
C ARG A 143 11.11 8.44 7.56
N PRO A 144 10.80 8.18 8.84
CA PRO A 144 11.55 7.22 9.64
C PRO A 144 11.57 5.83 8.99
N THR A 145 12.69 5.15 9.11
CA THR A 145 12.91 3.81 8.52
C THR A 145 12.06 2.72 9.15
N PHE A 146 11.64 2.88 10.42
CA PHE A 146 10.75 1.94 11.11
C PHE A 146 9.29 2.06 10.67
N VAL A 147 8.92 3.17 10.02
CA VAL A 147 7.64 3.29 9.33
C VAL A 147 7.83 2.63 7.96
N ILE A 148 6.86 1.85 7.47
CA ILE A 148 6.91 1.11 6.21
C ILE A 148 5.65 1.43 5.40
N PRO A 149 5.74 1.72 4.09
CA PRO A 149 4.55 1.97 3.29
C PRO A 149 3.81 0.64 3.07
N LYS A 150 2.48 0.65 3.06
CA LYS A 150 1.65 -0.54 2.76
C LYS A 150 2.07 -1.26 1.46
N ALA A 151 2.52 -0.50 0.46
CA ALA A 151 3.02 -1.02 -0.82
C ALA A 151 4.31 -1.85 -0.73
N ALA A 152 5.08 -1.73 0.35
CA ALA A 152 6.30 -2.50 0.57
C ALA A 152 6.03 -3.85 1.25
N LEU A 153 4.78 -4.13 1.66
CA LEU A 153 4.39 -5.42 2.19
C LEU A 153 4.27 -6.45 1.05
N THR A 154 4.81 -7.66 1.30
CA THR A 154 4.75 -8.78 0.35
C THR A 154 3.32 -9.31 0.17
N HIS A 155 2.46 -9.11 1.16
CA HIS A 155 1.06 -9.51 1.14
C HIS A 155 0.17 -8.26 1.23
N ARG A 156 -0.79 -8.14 0.30
CA ARG A 156 -1.75 -7.04 0.22
C ARG A 156 -3.01 -7.31 1.05
N ASN A 157 -2.88 -8.07 2.13
CA ASN A 157 -4.00 -8.40 2.99
C ASN A 157 -4.23 -7.23 3.95
N CYS A 158 -5.49 -6.94 4.28
CA CYS A 158 -5.78 -6.00 5.35
C CYS A 158 -5.24 -6.60 6.66
N LEU A 159 -4.51 -5.80 7.44
CA LEU A 159 -3.96 -6.18 8.75
C LEU A 159 -4.69 -5.47 9.89
N CYS A 160 -5.89 -4.92 9.63
CA CYS A 160 -6.68 -4.33 10.70
C CYS A 160 -7.28 -5.43 11.58
N LEU A 161 -7.42 -5.11 12.86
CA LEU A 161 -7.93 -6.04 13.86
C LEU A 161 -9.36 -6.51 13.54
N TYR A 162 -10.16 -5.66 12.89
CA TYR A 162 -11.52 -6.01 12.46
C TYR A 162 -11.52 -7.17 11.46
N HIS A 163 -10.71 -7.07 10.40
CA HIS A 163 -10.58 -8.12 9.38
C HIS A 163 -10.04 -9.42 9.97
N GLU A 164 -9.01 -9.32 10.82
CA GLU A 164 -8.43 -10.48 11.48
C GLU A 164 -9.42 -11.15 12.43
N ASN A 165 -10.17 -10.38 13.22
CA ASN A 165 -11.17 -10.92 14.15
C ASN A 165 -12.33 -11.62 13.44
N ILE A 166 -12.77 -11.10 12.29
CA ILE A 166 -13.77 -11.79 11.46
C ILE A 166 -13.18 -13.07 10.88
N CYS A 167 -11.94 -13.04 10.38
CA CYS A 167 -11.30 -14.26 9.90
C CYS A 167 -11.17 -15.34 10.99
N LEU A 168 -10.89 -14.94 12.23
CA LEU A 168 -10.84 -15.87 13.37
C LEU A 168 -12.23 -16.42 13.73
N LEU A 169 -13.27 -15.59 13.71
CA LEU A 169 -14.66 -16.03 13.92
C LEU A 169 -15.13 -17.00 12.84
N LEU A 170 -14.91 -16.67 11.57
CA LEU A 170 -15.28 -17.53 10.44
C LEU A 170 -14.61 -18.90 10.52
N LYS A 171 -13.31 -18.94 10.87
CA LYS A 171 -12.59 -20.21 11.06
C LYS A 171 -13.17 -21.09 12.17
N ALA A 172 -13.68 -20.48 13.24
CA ALA A 172 -14.34 -21.22 14.30
C ALA A 172 -15.69 -21.77 13.82
N LEU A 173 -16.47 -20.95 13.12
CA LEU A 173 -17.82 -21.26 12.64
C LEU A 173 -17.86 -22.21 11.42
N ASP A 174 -16.78 -22.30 10.64
CA ASP A 174 -16.75 -23.07 9.38
C ASP A 174 -17.12 -24.56 9.53
N LYS A 175 -16.91 -25.13 10.72
CA LYS A 175 -17.29 -26.53 11.00
C LYS A 175 -18.79 -26.71 11.26
N TYR A 176 -19.48 -25.64 11.62
CA TYR A 176 -20.88 -25.65 12.08
C TYR A 176 -21.83 -25.06 11.04
N VAL A 177 -21.33 -24.22 10.13
CA VAL A 177 -22.11 -23.60 9.05
C VAL A 177 -21.95 -24.38 7.75
N ALA A 178 -23.04 -24.96 7.26
CA ALA A 178 -23.06 -25.72 6.02
C ALA A 178 -22.76 -24.85 4.79
N GLY A 179 -22.38 -25.51 3.69
CA GLY A 179 -22.16 -24.85 2.41
C GLY A 179 -20.83 -24.11 2.27
N LYS A 180 -19.89 -24.18 3.21
CA LYS A 180 -18.55 -23.55 3.14
C LYS A 180 -18.60 -22.02 3.01
N CYS A 181 -19.62 -21.37 3.58
CA CYS A 181 -19.73 -19.92 3.58
C CYS A 181 -18.56 -19.27 4.33
N CYS A 182 -18.13 -19.89 5.43
CA CYS A 182 -17.10 -19.40 6.33
C CYS A 182 -15.67 -19.87 5.98
N ALA A 183 -15.48 -20.56 4.85
CA ALA A 183 -14.19 -21.17 4.50
C ALA A 183 -13.10 -20.14 4.20
N SER A 184 -13.48 -18.95 3.71
CA SER A 184 -12.57 -17.84 3.51
C SER A 184 -13.31 -16.51 3.59
N LEU A 185 -12.59 -15.45 3.93
CA LEU A 185 -13.14 -14.10 3.97
C LEU A 185 -13.74 -13.67 2.62
N GLN A 186 -13.11 -14.05 1.51
CA GLN A 186 -13.61 -13.74 0.16
C GLN A 186 -14.91 -14.50 -0.13
N THR A 187 -14.96 -15.78 0.21
CA THR A 187 -16.16 -16.61 0.02
C THR A 187 -17.34 -16.07 0.83
N PHE A 188 -17.06 -15.69 2.08
CA PHE A 188 -18.03 -15.08 2.97
C PHE A 188 -18.57 -13.77 2.39
N THR A 189 -17.68 -12.86 2.01
CA THR A 189 -18.08 -11.55 1.42
C THR A 189 -18.93 -11.75 0.16
N ASN A 190 -18.48 -12.61 -0.77
CA ASN A 190 -19.21 -12.89 -2.02
C ASN A 190 -20.59 -13.51 -1.80
N ARG A 191 -20.87 -14.09 -0.63
CA ARG A 191 -22.17 -14.68 -0.30
C ARG A 191 -23.09 -13.73 0.45
N LEU A 192 -22.52 -12.77 1.17
CA LEU A 192 -23.29 -11.75 1.88
C LEU A 192 -23.79 -10.65 0.96
N VAL A 193 -23.10 -10.40 -0.15
CA VAL A 193 -23.49 -9.35 -1.10
C VAL A 193 -23.78 -9.90 -2.48
N TYR A 194 -24.75 -9.29 -3.15
CA TYR A 194 -25.04 -9.59 -4.56
C TYR A 194 -23.87 -9.26 -5.47
N SER A 195 -23.17 -8.14 -5.21
CA SER A 195 -21.99 -7.74 -5.96
C SER A 195 -21.00 -6.98 -5.08
N THR A 196 -19.74 -7.42 -5.06
CA THR A 196 -18.66 -6.73 -4.35
C THR A 196 -18.24 -5.42 -5.02
N ASN A 197 -18.63 -5.20 -6.28
CA ASN A 197 -18.33 -3.97 -7.02
C ASN A 197 -19.42 -2.89 -6.84
N ASN A 198 -20.55 -3.22 -6.21
CA ASN A 198 -21.63 -2.28 -5.96
C ASN A 198 -21.48 -1.73 -4.53
N GLU A 199 -21.32 -0.40 -4.43
CA GLU A 199 -21.18 0.30 -3.16
C GLU A 199 -22.42 0.12 -2.27
N GLU A 200 -23.63 0.16 -2.80
CA GLU A 200 -24.86 -0.04 -2.01
C GLU A 200 -24.92 -1.42 -1.37
N CYS A 201 -24.43 -2.45 -2.08
CA CYS A 201 -24.34 -3.81 -1.54
C CYS A 201 -23.32 -3.88 -0.40
N MET A 202 -22.15 -3.27 -0.59
CA MET A 202 -21.08 -3.30 0.41
C MET A 202 -21.29 -2.29 1.56
N PHE A 203 -22.19 -1.34 1.43
CA PHE A 203 -22.65 -0.45 2.51
C PHE A 203 -23.91 -0.97 3.22
N SER A 204 -24.29 -2.23 3.01
CA SER A 204 -25.47 -2.86 3.63
C SER A 204 -26.78 -2.09 3.39
N SER A 205 -26.86 -1.33 2.29
CA SER A 205 -28.02 -0.52 1.92
C SER A 205 -28.82 -1.13 0.76
N CYS A 206 -28.42 -2.33 0.30
CA CYS A 206 -29.04 -3.03 -0.81
C CYS A 206 -30.19 -3.91 -0.32
N SER A 207 -31.41 -3.64 -0.79
CA SER A 207 -32.61 -4.42 -0.47
C SER A 207 -32.55 -5.89 -0.93
N LEU A 208 -31.66 -6.22 -1.88
CA LEU A 208 -31.47 -7.60 -2.33
C LEU A 208 -30.56 -8.42 -1.42
N CYS A 209 -29.79 -7.77 -0.53
CA CYS A 209 -28.80 -8.43 0.33
C CYS A 209 -29.28 -8.60 1.78
N GLU A 210 -30.42 -8.02 2.15
CA GLU A 210 -30.91 -7.92 3.53
C GLU A 210 -30.98 -9.29 4.23
N ASP A 211 -31.51 -10.29 3.52
CA ASP A 211 -31.72 -11.64 4.07
C ASP A 211 -30.53 -12.60 3.85
N PHE A 212 -29.50 -12.20 3.10
CA PHE A 212 -28.41 -13.11 2.71
C PHE A 212 -27.62 -13.64 3.91
N PHE A 213 -27.48 -12.84 4.97
CA PHE A 213 -26.84 -13.32 6.19
C PHE A 213 -27.65 -14.46 6.83
N THR A 214 -28.95 -14.26 7.00
CA THR A 214 -29.84 -15.24 7.61
C THR A 214 -29.91 -16.51 6.77
N GLU A 215 -30.18 -16.39 5.47
CA GLU A 215 -30.26 -17.53 4.57
C GLU A 215 -28.96 -18.34 4.46
N LYS A 216 -27.80 -17.67 4.42
CA LYS A 216 -26.51 -18.33 4.12
C LYS A 216 -25.72 -18.73 5.36
N ILE A 217 -26.02 -18.15 6.51
CA ILE A 217 -25.36 -18.45 7.78
C ILE A 217 -26.34 -19.07 8.76
N GLN A 218 -27.33 -18.30 9.26
CA GLN A 218 -28.19 -18.72 10.37
C GLN A 218 -28.99 -19.98 10.04
N GLU A 219 -29.62 -20.05 8.88
CA GLU A 219 -30.40 -21.23 8.46
C GLU A 219 -29.54 -22.45 8.11
N ASN A 220 -28.23 -22.26 7.95
CA ASN A 220 -27.28 -23.32 7.60
C ASN A 220 -26.44 -23.79 8.80
N VAL A 221 -26.76 -23.34 10.01
CA VAL A 221 -26.12 -23.84 11.22
C VAL A 221 -26.64 -25.25 11.54
N SER A 222 -25.72 -26.19 11.79
CA SER A 222 -26.06 -27.60 12.04
C SER A 222 -26.50 -27.86 13.50
N ASP A 223 -25.92 -27.13 14.46
CA ASP A 223 -26.23 -27.23 15.89
C ASP A 223 -25.95 -25.89 16.58
N ASP A 224 -27.01 -25.13 16.83
CA ASP A 224 -26.95 -23.79 17.43
C ASP A 224 -26.41 -23.81 18.88
N ASN A 225 -26.66 -24.90 19.60
CA ASN A 225 -26.29 -25.05 21.01
C ASN A 225 -24.90 -25.70 21.20
N ALA A 226 -24.23 -26.07 20.11
CA ALA A 226 -22.89 -26.63 20.18
C ALA A 226 -21.93 -25.63 20.86
N LYS A 227 -21.12 -26.14 21.78
CA LYS A 227 -20.07 -25.32 22.40
C LYS A 227 -18.95 -25.06 21.40
N ILE A 228 -18.58 -23.79 21.27
CA ILE A 228 -17.53 -23.32 20.38
C ILE A 228 -16.56 -22.43 21.17
N ALA A 229 -15.30 -22.45 20.75
CA ALA A 229 -14.28 -21.52 21.20
C ALA A 229 -13.73 -20.76 19.99
N TRP A 230 -13.52 -19.46 20.14
CA TRP A 230 -12.92 -18.62 19.11
C TRP A 230 -11.94 -17.64 19.74
N SER A 231 -11.02 -17.12 18.94
CA SER A 231 -10.08 -16.11 19.40
C SER A 231 -10.43 -14.74 18.82
N GLN A 232 -10.14 -13.67 19.56
CA GLN A 232 -10.19 -12.29 19.05
C GLN A 232 -9.00 -11.50 19.58
N TRP A 233 -8.52 -10.57 18.77
CA TRP A 233 -7.58 -9.54 19.18
C TRP A 233 -8.31 -8.36 19.83
N ILE A 234 -7.83 -7.95 21.00
CA ILE A 234 -8.31 -6.80 21.77
C ILE A 234 -7.16 -5.82 21.93
N ASN A 235 -7.45 -4.52 21.77
CA ASN A 235 -6.47 -3.47 22.07
C ASN A 235 -6.56 -3.10 23.55
N GLU A 236 -5.55 -3.48 24.33
CA GLU A 236 -5.35 -3.00 25.70
C GLU A 236 -4.04 -2.22 25.74
N ASN A 237 -4.10 -0.93 26.10
CA ASN A 237 -2.93 -0.10 26.39
C ASN A 237 -1.81 -0.18 25.31
N ILE A 238 -2.16 0.20 24.08
CA ILE A 238 -1.23 0.31 22.92
C ILE A 238 -0.81 -1.03 22.31
N HIS A 239 -1.09 -2.16 22.98
CA HIS A 239 -0.74 -3.50 22.48
C HIS A 239 -2.00 -4.30 22.17
N ALA A 240 -1.99 -4.96 21.01
CA ALA A 240 -3.03 -5.91 20.65
C ALA A 240 -2.71 -7.26 21.32
N GLU A 241 -3.61 -7.75 22.16
CA GLU A 241 -3.53 -9.07 22.78
C GLU A 241 -4.60 -10.00 22.19
N LYS A 242 -4.22 -11.24 21.90
CA LYS A 242 -5.15 -12.27 21.43
C LYS A 242 -5.74 -12.99 22.64
N LYS A 243 -7.05 -12.85 22.85
CA LYS A 243 -7.80 -13.56 23.90
C LYS A 243 -8.69 -14.64 23.29
N GLU A 244 -8.89 -15.71 24.06
CA GLU A 244 -9.81 -16.79 23.71
C GLU A 244 -11.14 -16.60 24.44
N PHE A 245 -12.21 -16.85 23.71
CA PHE A 245 -13.59 -16.77 24.16
C PHE A 245 -14.26 -18.11 23.90
N SER A 246 -15.24 -18.45 24.73
CA SER A 246 -16.08 -19.63 24.56
C SER A 246 -17.55 -19.26 24.74
N GLY A 247 -18.40 -19.98 24.03
CA GLY A 247 -19.84 -19.75 23.99
C GLY A 247 -20.54 -20.86 23.21
N ASN A 248 -21.76 -20.61 22.77
CA ASN A 248 -22.45 -21.47 21.81
C ASN A 248 -22.30 -20.93 20.37
N VAL A 249 -22.70 -21.74 19.38
CA VAL A 249 -22.60 -21.36 17.97
C VAL A 249 -23.52 -20.18 17.65
N ASP A 250 -24.70 -20.12 18.27
CA ASP A 250 -25.64 -19.01 18.12
C ASP A 250 -25.05 -17.65 18.57
N GLU A 251 -24.46 -17.59 19.77
CA GLU A 251 -23.77 -16.40 20.30
C GLU A 251 -22.63 -15.95 19.37
N ALA A 252 -21.85 -16.89 18.86
CA ALA A 252 -20.79 -16.59 17.91
C ALA A 252 -21.34 -16.08 16.56
N GLY A 253 -22.49 -16.62 16.12
CA GLY A 253 -23.23 -16.19 14.93
C GLY A 253 -23.81 -14.78 15.07
N LEU A 254 -24.46 -14.47 16.19
CA LEU A 254 -24.97 -13.14 16.53
C LEU A 254 -23.82 -12.12 16.64
N LEU A 255 -22.70 -12.53 17.24
CA LEU A 255 -21.50 -11.69 17.30
C LEU A 255 -20.94 -11.41 15.90
N LEU A 256 -20.91 -12.41 15.02
CA LEU A 256 -20.54 -12.21 13.62
C LEU A 256 -21.50 -11.23 12.94
N GLN A 257 -22.82 -11.43 13.07
CA GLN A 257 -23.86 -10.58 12.49
C GLN A 257 -23.67 -9.11 12.89
N SER A 258 -23.46 -8.85 14.18
CA SER A 258 -23.23 -7.49 14.70
C SER A 258 -22.00 -6.79 14.10
N LYS A 259 -21.07 -7.54 13.51
CA LYS A 259 -19.84 -7.04 12.91
C LYS A 259 -19.90 -6.94 11.38
N VAL A 260 -20.92 -7.53 10.73
CA VAL A 260 -21.00 -7.60 9.27
C VAL A 260 -21.13 -6.23 8.64
N GLU A 261 -22.03 -5.37 9.16
CA GLU A 261 -22.27 -4.04 8.59
C GLU A 261 -20.98 -3.20 8.54
N TYR A 262 -20.30 -3.12 9.69
CA TYR A 262 -19.03 -2.40 9.80
C TYR A 262 -17.92 -3.04 8.96
N PHE A 263 -17.91 -4.37 8.84
CA PHE A 263 -16.95 -5.08 8.00
C PHE A 263 -17.12 -4.78 6.52
N CYS A 264 -18.35 -4.81 6.01
CA CYS A 264 -18.65 -4.49 4.62
C CYS A 264 -18.28 -3.03 4.31
N PHE A 265 -18.59 -2.10 5.23
CA PHE A 265 -18.14 -0.71 5.15
C PHE A 265 -16.61 -0.59 5.03
N MET A 266 -15.86 -1.23 5.94
CA MET A 266 -14.40 -1.16 5.97
C MET A 266 -13.74 -1.85 4.76
N CYS A 267 -14.33 -2.95 4.25
CA CYS A 267 -13.89 -3.61 3.02
C CYS A 267 -13.95 -2.67 1.81
N THR A 268 -15.04 -1.91 1.69
CA THR A 268 -15.27 -0.98 0.56
C THR A 268 -14.23 0.14 0.53
N LEU A 269 -13.92 0.73 1.68
CA LEU A 269 -12.89 1.78 1.77
C LEU A 269 -11.49 1.26 1.40
N ASP A 270 -11.19 0.02 1.78
CA ASP A 270 -9.93 -0.64 1.43
C ASP A 270 -9.86 -1.01 -0.07
N GLU A 271 -10.99 -1.18 -0.78
CA GLU A 271 -11.03 -1.40 -2.23
C GLU A 271 -11.05 -0.10 -3.04
N ASN A 272 -11.76 0.92 -2.60
CA ASN A 272 -11.77 2.24 -3.25
C ASN A 272 -10.39 2.92 -3.18
N SER A 273 -9.65 2.73 -2.09
CA SER A 273 -8.23 3.11 -2.06
C SER A 273 -7.38 2.32 -3.08
N ARG A 274 -7.76 1.07 -3.43
CA ARG A 274 -7.08 0.27 -4.49
C ARG A 274 -7.46 0.68 -5.91
N SER A 275 -8.69 1.17 -6.13
CA SER A 275 -9.15 1.60 -7.47
C SER A 275 -8.53 2.94 -7.87
N ILE A 276 -8.36 3.86 -6.91
CA ILE A 276 -7.64 5.14 -7.09
C ILE A 276 -6.17 4.89 -7.45
N LEU A 277 -5.56 3.80 -6.98
CA LEU A 277 -4.18 3.41 -7.30
C LEU A 277 -3.97 2.86 -8.73
N LYS A 278 -5.05 2.61 -9.49
CA LYS A 278 -4.97 2.17 -10.89
C LYS A 278 -5.02 3.33 -11.91
N ASN A 279 -5.22 4.57 -11.46
CA ASN A 279 -5.21 5.80 -12.28
C ASN A 279 -4.04 6.73 -11.93
#